data_AF-A0A2D5D5Q7-F1
#
_entry.id   AF-A0A2D5D5Q7-F1
#
_cell.length_a   1.000
_cell.length_b   1.000
_cell.length_c   1.000
_cell.angle_alpha   90.00
_cell.angle_beta   90.00
_cell.angle_gamma   90.00
#
_symmetry.space_group_name_H-M   'P 1'
#
loop_
_entity.id
_entity.type
_entity.pdbx_description
1 polymer ?
#
loop_
_entity_poly.entity_id
_entity_poly.type
_entity_poly.pdbx_seq_one_letter_code
_entity_poly.pdbx_strand_id
1 'polypeptide(L)' 'MKTLVLAGTAEARAVISVLASDPGFDVEASLAGATTTPAALPVPVHSGGFGGAAGLAAFCKDRQIGLILDVTHPFATV' A
#
# COMPACT_ATOMS: atom_id res chain seq x y z
N MET A 1 9.21 7.29 8.74
CA MET A 1 8.03 6.64 9.37
C MET A 1 7.49 5.59 8.41
N LYS A 2 7.33 4.35 8.90
CA LYS A 2 6.86 3.24 8.06
C LYS A 2 5.38 3.41 7.68
N THR A 3 5.12 3.44 6.38
CA THR A 3 3.83 3.82 5.81
C THR A 3 3.38 2.78 4.80
N LEU A 4 2.18 2.24 4.99
CA LEU A 4 1.55 1.32 4.05
C LEU A 4 0.54 2.11 3.21
N VAL A 5 0.67 2.06 1.88
CA VAL A 5 -0.32 2.62 0.96
C VAL A 5 -1.14 1.48 0.37
N LEU A 6 -2.42 1.42 0.71
CA LEU A 6 -3.38 0.53 0.04
C LEU A 6 -3.67 1.14 -1.33
N ALA A 7 -3.14 0.53 -2.39
CA ALA A 7 -3.08 1.11 -3.72
C ALA A 7 -4.03 0.38 -4.70
N GLY A 8 -3.90 0.69 -5.99
CA GLY A 8 -4.76 0.16 -7.05
C GLY A 8 -5.40 1.23 -7.93
N THR A 9 -5.05 2.51 -7.69
CA THR A 9 -5.53 3.68 -8.44
C THR A 9 -4.36 4.47 -9.02
N ALA A 10 -4.66 5.36 -9.98
CA ALA A 10 -3.65 6.28 -10.51
C ALA A 10 -3.22 7.30 -9.43
N GLU A 11 -4.16 7.69 -8.58
CA GLU A 11 -3.99 8.57 -7.43
C GLU A 11 -3.01 7.96 -6.43
N ALA A 12 -3.13 6.66 -6.12
CA ALA A 12 -2.18 5.96 -5.27
C ALA A 12 -0.75 6.05 -5.82
N ARG A 13 -0.57 5.91 -7.14
CA ARG A 13 0.75 6.04 -7.78
C ARG A 13 1.33 7.44 -7.61
N ALA A 14 0.50 8.48 -7.73
CA ALA A 14 0.92 9.86 -7.53
C ALA A 14 1.34 10.10 -6.07
N VAL A 15 0.53 9.65 -5.11
CA VAL A 15 0.84 9.74 -3.67
C VAL A 15 2.14 9.00 -3.33
N ILE A 16 2.31 7.77 -3.83
CA ILE A 16 3.52 6.98 -3.61
C ILE A 16 4.76 7.70 -4.14
N SER A 17 4.68 8.32 -5.32
CA SER A 17 5.82 9.05 -5.91
C SER A 17 6.24 10.25 -5.05
N VAL A 18 5.27 10.97 -4.49
CA VAL A 18 5.54 12.10 -3.58
C VAL A 18 6.15 11.61 -2.27
N LEU A 19 5.54 10.61 -1.63
CA LEU A 19 6.03 10.08 -0.35
C LEU A 19 7.39 9.41 -0.47
N ALA A 20 7.66 8.70 -1.56
CA ALA A 20 8.96 8.07 -1.80
C ALA A 20 10.11 9.07 -2.01
N SER A 21 9.78 10.33 -2.34
CA SER A 21 10.77 11.41 -2.48
C SER A 21 11.10 12.10 -1.16
N ASP A 22 10.33 11.84 -0.09
CA ASP A 22 10.51 12.42 1.23
C ASP A 22 11.19 11.41 2.18
N PRO A 23 12.41 11.69 2.68
CA PRO A 23 13.14 10.79 3.58
C PRO A 23 12.44 10.58 4.93
N GLY A 24 11.44 11.39 5.26
CA GLY A 24 10.57 11.20 6.41
C GLY A 24 9.66 9.97 6.32
N PHE A 25 9.51 9.37 5.13
CA PHE A 25 8.64 8.22 4.90
C PHE A 25 9.42 6.99 4.41
N ASP A 26 9.09 5.83 4.97
CA ASP A 26 9.52 4.52 4.49
C ASP A 26 8.26 3.83 3.96
N VAL A 27 8.09 3.82 2.64
CA VAL A 27 6.82 3.54 1.97
C VAL A 27 6.81 2.11 1.42
N GLU A 28 5.74 1.37 1.70
CA GLU A 28 5.41 0.10 1.06
C GLU A 28 4.00 0.19 0.44
N ALA A 29 3.86 -0.25 -0.80
CA ALA A 29 2.57 -0.27 -1.50
C ALA A 29 1.93 -1.65 -1.37
N SER A 30 0.60 -1.71 -1.23
CA SER A 30 -0.17 -2.95 -1.27
C SER A 30 -1.11 -2.98 -2.47
N LEU A 31 -1.04 -4.05 -3.26
CA LEU A 31 -1.91 -4.29 -4.40
C LEU A 31 -2.73 -5.57 -4.19
N ALA A 32 -4.05 -5.46 -4.26
CA ALA A 32 -4.97 -6.58 -4.07
C ALA A 32 -4.88 -7.65 -5.19
N GLY A 33 -4.14 -7.39 -6.27
CA GLY A 33 -3.96 -8.35 -7.38
C GLY A 33 -5.04 -8.30 -8.45
N ALA A 34 -5.82 -7.20 -8.55
CA ALA A 34 -6.84 -7.03 -9.59
C ALA A 34 -6.28 -6.94 -11.02
N THR A 35 -4.95 -6.82 -11.19
CA THR A 35 -4.27 -6.73 -12.48
C THR A 35 -3.11 -7.72 -12.50
N THR A 36 -2.96 -8.47 -13.59
CA THR A 36 -1.89 -9.48 -13.76
C THR A 36 -0.50 -8.86 -13.97
N THR A 37 -0.44 -7.62 -14.45
CA THR A 37 0.79 -6.85 -14.65
C THR A 37 0.61 -5.41 -14.17
N PRO A 38 0.63 -5.16 -12.85
CA PRO A 38 0.58 -3.80 -12.34
C PRO A 38 1.81 -3.02 -12.79
N ALA A 39 1.62 -1.73 -13.09
CA ALA A 39 2.73 -0.84 -13.46
C ALA A 39 3.73 -0.74 -12.29
N ALA A 40 5.02 -0.75 -12.61
CA ALA A 40 6.08 -0.68 -11.61
C ALA A 40 5.95 0.57 -10.73
N LEU A 41 6.03 0.38 -9.42
CA LEU A 41 6.01 1.44 -8.40
C LEU A 41 7.45 1.66 -7.89
N PRO A 42 7.81 2.89 -7.50
CA PRO A 42 9.17 3.22 -7.04
C PRO A 42 9.47 2.76 -5.60
N VAL A 43 8.67 1.85 -5.06
CA VAL A 43 8.71 1.40 -3.66
C VAL A 43 8.49 -0.12 -3.60
N PRO A 44 8.88 -0.79 -2.50
CA PRO A 44 8.50 -2.18 -2.26
C PRO A 44 6.99 -2.38 -2.37
N VAL A 45 6.59 -3.52 -2.96
CA VAL A 45 5.20 -3.87 -3.19
C VAL A 45 4.85 -5.18 -2.52
N HIS A 46 3.84 -5.15 -1.66
CA HIS A 46 3.10 -6.32 -1.21
C HIS A 46 1.96 -6.62 -2.19
N SER A 47 1.89 -7.86 -2.67
CA SER A 47 0.85 -8.31 -3.59
C SER A 47 0.04 -9.43 -2.98
N GLY A 48 -1.30 -9.30 -3.04
CA GLY A 48 -2.24 -10.25 -2.45
C GLY A 48 -3.04 -9.64 -1.30
N GLY A 49 -3.98 -10.42 -0.79
CA GLY A 49 -4.80 -10.03 0.35
C GLY A 49 -4.08 -10.28 1.68
N PHE A 50 -4.47 -9.53 2.71
CA PHE A 50 -3.92 -9.69 4.05
C PHE A 50 -4.55 -10.84 4.86
N GLY A 51 -5.65 -11.44 4.39
CA GLY A 51 -6.43 -12.40 5.20
C GLY A 51 -7.43 -11.72 6.15
N GLY A 52 -8.05 -10.63 5.69
CA GLY A 52 -9.02 -9.85 6.47
C GLY A 52 -8.36 -8.92 7.50
N ALA A 53 -9.19 -8.30 8.35
CA ALA A 53 -8.74 -7.28 9.31
C ALA A 53 -7.68 -7.80 10.29
N ALA A 54 -7.80 -9.05 10.76
CA ALA A 54 -6.84 -9.65 11.67
C ALA A 54 -5.46 -9.84 11.02
N GLY A 55 -5.44 -10.28 9.76
CA GLY A 55 -4.21 -10.45 9.01
C GLY A 55 -3.56 -9.11 8.62
N LEU A 56 -4.36 -8.08 8.31
CA LEU A 56 -3.85 -6.72 8.12
C LEU A 56 -3.22 -6.18 9.41
N ALA A 57 -3.88 -6.39 10.56
CA ALA A 57 -3.35 -5.97 11.85
C ALA A 57 -2.03 -6.67 12.19
N ALA A 58 -1.93 -7.98 11.92
CA ALA A 58 -0.70 -8.75 12.09
C ALA A 58 0.42 -8.22 11.18
N PHE A 59 0.12 -8.01 9.89
CA PHE A 59 1.06 -7.45 8.93
C PHE A 59 1.60 -6.08 9.38
N CYS A 60 0.72 -5.18 9.81
CA CYS A 60 1.10 -3.87 10.31
C CYS A 60 1.98 -3.96 11.56
N LYS A 61 1.67 -4.88 12.49
CA LYS A 61 2.44 -5.08 13.71
C LYS A 61 3.84 -5.62 13.41
N ASP A 62 3.94 -6.66 12.59
CA ASP A 62 5.20 -7.31 12.26
C ASP A 62 6.15 -6.37 11.52
N ARG A 63 5.60 -5.51 10.65
CA ARG A 63 6.38 -4.52 9.90
C ARG A 63 6.55 -3.19 10.64
N GLN A 64 5.89 -2.99 11.78
CA GLN A 64 5.88 -1.73 12.53
C GLN A 64 5.34 -0.55 11.70
N ILE A 65 4.26 -0.78 10.95
CA ILE A 65 3.59 0.27 10.18
C ILE A 65 2.96 1.28 11.16
N GLY A 66 3.34 2.55 11.03
CA GLY A 66 2.83 3.65 11.86
C GLY A 66 1.74 4.48 11.18
N LEU A 67 1.58 4.33 9.86
CA LEU A 67 0.60 5.05 9.05
C LEU A 67 0.07 4.15 7.94
N ILE A 68 -1.25 4.12 7.78
CA ILE A 68 -1.93 3.50 6.64
C ILE A 68 -2.62 4.60 5.84
N LEU A 69 -2.33 4.68 4.55
CA LEU A 69 -3.08 5.50 3.60
C LEU A 69 -3.94 4.58 2.74
N ASP A 70 -5.26 4.72 2.87
CA ASP A 70 -6.19 4.08 1.95
C ASP A 70 -6.37 4.95 0.71
N VAL A 71 -5.78 4.50 -0.39
CA VAL A 71 -5.91 5.13 -1.72
C VAL A 71 -6.43 4.07 -2.71
N THR A 72 -7.25 3.14 -2.22
CA THR A 72 -7.92 2.15 -3.05
C THR A 72 -9.02 2.81 -3.89
N HIS A 73 -9.48 2.11 -4.92
CA HIS A 73 -10.57 2.61 -5.75
C HIS A 73 -11.87 2.65 -4.91
N PRO A 74 -12.78 3.61 -5.08
CA PRO A 74 -14.04 3.68 -4.29
C PRO A 74 -14.96 2.44 -4.40
N PHE A 75 -14.72 1.59 -5.41
CA PHE A 75 -15.43 0.33 -5.62
C PHE A 75 -14.66 -0.89 -5.08
N ALA A 76 -13.49 -0.69 -4.47
CA ALA A 76 -12.82 -1.74 -3.73
C ALA A 76 -13.73 -2.14 -2.56
N THR A 77 -14.10 -3.42 -2.52
CA THR A 77 -14.90 -3.97 -1.43
C THR A 77 -13.96 -4.54 -0.37
N VAL A 78 -14.32 -4.31 0.89
CA VAL A 78 -13.64 -4.82 2.08
C VAL A 78 -14.11 -6.22 2.46
#